data_AF-A0A133UJP3-F1
#
_entry.id   AF-A0A133UJP3-F1
#
_cell.length_a   1.000
_cell.length_b   1.000
_cell.length_c   1.000
_cell.angle_alpha   90.00
_cell.angle_beta   90.00
_cell.angle_gamma   90.00
#
_symmetry.space_group_name_H-M   'P 1'
#
loop_
_entity.id
_entity.type
_entity.pdbx_description
1 polymer ?
#
loop_
_entity_poly.entity_id
_entity_poly.type
_entity_poly.pdbx_seq_one_letter_code
_entity_poly.pdbx_strand_id
1 'polypeptide(L)'
;MSRKDYLKILLVIGIFVTVNLFPLNLIEGGTPDFSLSLYPDIPYNQTYLAKDTTLTILVQNNGTGAGEIKYKISKKSENLFVNGRDGEKLPVQEGIRVEKNENYWQSFALLPLSIEQDNFRLKLTLTDAEDNILAIQDFVLELFRPNMSGERISSIARKQGLGENVSTFLIPRYQRYWHVDRDEVGKADLGYVWLATGENYNVLINDENGEVIAENLKLPWDVTAPKSGKTSAWNGSNFENKYIPTMEVEGDTSYNEERLELYFATNENKPAWVSRRIFYWTSENLVEGMNQEVPDTERLELWASAVNGEKLFTISDFHHCAFRYPYVDSYTITEGVHSPIPSEIGLQMWFSATANYKDVYPDAEIAHDRLGTTEYEHPISRSIFEENSTLLYRNLIGSGFVLVIFLVSFLFNKWK
;
A
#
# COMPACT_ATOMS: atom_id res chain seq x y z
N MET A 1 -5.44 61.91 23.74
CA MET A 1 -4.88 60.94 22.78
C MET A 1 -4.37 61.69 21.58
N SER A 2 -3.14 61.41 21.15
CA SER A 2 -2.62 61.95 19.89
C SER A 2 -3.26 61.22 18.71
N ARG A 3 -3.26 61.84 17.51
CA ARG A 3 -3.76 61.20 16.27
C ARG A 3 -3.11 59.83 15.99
N LYS A 4 -1.85 59.64 16.42
CA LYS A 4 -1.12 58.36 16.33
C LYS A 4 -1.72 57.28 17.26
N ASP A 5 -2.23 57.66 18.42
CA ASP A 5 -2.82 56.71 19.37
C ASP A 5 -4.17 56.20 18.87
N TYR A 6 -4.95 57.06 18.20
CA TYR A 6 -6.25 56.67 17.62
C TYR A 6 -6.10 55.71 16.43
N LEU A 7 -5.09 55.95 15.58
CA LEU A 7 -4.75 55.06 14.47
C LEU A 7 -4.28 53.68 14.93
N LYS A 8 -3.48 53.61 16.01
CA LYS A 8 -3.06 52.33 16.60
C LYS A 8 -4.26 51.52 17.11
N ILE A 9 -5.21 52.17 17.77
CA ILE A 9 -6.41 51.50 18.29
C ILE A 9 -7.29 51.00 17.14
N LEU A 10 -7.52 51.81 16.11
CA LEU A 10 -8.28 51.39 14.92
C LEU A 10 -7.61 50.23 14.16
N LEU A 11 -6.27 50.23 14.08
CA LEU A 11 -5.50 49.14 13.47
C LEU A 11 -5.67 47.83 14.25
N VAL A 12 -5.58 47.89 15.58
CA VAL A 12 -5.78 46.72 16.46
C VAL A 12 -7.19 46.18 16.33
N ILE A 13 -8.21 47.05 16.29
CA ILE A 13 -9.62 46.66 16.07
C ILE A 13 -9.79 46.04 14.68
N GLY A 14 -9.20 46.63 13.64
CA GLY A 14 -9.26 46.09 12.28
C GLY A 14 -8.61 44.70 12.17
N ILE A 15 -7.44 44.49 12.77
CA ILE A 15 -6.79 43.17 12.86
C ILE A 15 -7.70 42.19 13.62
N PHE A 16 -8.26 42.59 14.76
CA PHE A 16 -9.14 41.73 15.54
C PHE A 16 -10.40 41.31 14.77
N VAL A 17 -11.03 42.23 14.04
CA VAL A 17 -12.21 41.97 13.21
C VAL A 17 -11.86 41.07 12.03
N THR A 18 -10.73 41.28 11.37
CA THR A 18 -10.33 40.49 10.20
C THR A 18 -9.89 39.06 10.59
N VAL A 19 -9.28 38.91 11.77
CA VAL A 19 -8.82 37.60 12.28
C VAL A 19 -9.96 36.79 12.92
N ASN A 20 -10.95 37.44 13.55
CA ASN A 20 -12.00 36.76 14.34
C ASN A 20 -13.42 36.80 13.75
N LEU A 21 -13.80 37.80 12.93
CA LEU A 21 -15.20 38.00 12.50
C LEU A 21 -15.50 37.61 11.05
N PHE A 22 -14.47 37.37 10.23
CA PHE A 22 -14.64 36.81 8.89
C PHE A 22 -13.96 35.44 8.78
N PRO A 23 -14.61 34.34 9.23
CA PRO A 23 -14.43 33.11 8.50
C PRO A 23 -15.07 33.36 7.13
N LEU A 24 -14.27 33.73 6.13
CA LEU A 24 -14.61 33.41 4.74
C LEU A 24 -14.55 31.88 4.61
N ASN A 25 -15.43 31.18 5.31
CA ASN A 25 -15.99 29.94 4.79
C ASN A 25 -16.82 30.42 3.62
N LEU A 26 -16.19 30.54 2.45
CA LEU A 26 -16.91 30.25 1.22
C LEU A 26 -17.41 28.82 1.44
N ILE A 27 -18.61 28.71 2.01
CA ILE A 27 -19.42 27.51 1.88
C ILE A 27 -19.62 27.47 0.37
N GLU A 28 -18.75 26.76 -0.33
CA GLU A 28 -19.00 26.43 -1.71
C GLU A 28 -20.29 25.62 -1.70
N GLY A 29 -21.39 26.30 -2.03
CA GLY A 29 -22.65 25.64 -2.29
C GLY A 29 -22.43 24.69 -3.45
N GLY A 30 -22.72 23.42 -3.23
CA GLY A 30 -22.54 22.38 -4.22
C GLY A 30 -23.22 21.11 -3.75
N THR A 31 -23.57 20.26 -4.70
CA THR A 31 -24.13 18.94 -4.41
C THR A 31 -23.04 17.91 -4.71
N PRO A 32 -22.64 17.08 -3.74
CA PRO A 32 -21.72 15.99 -4.01
C PRO A 32 -22.38 14.96 -4.93
N ASP A 33 -21.59 14.30 -5.77
CA ASP A 33 -22.05 13.23 -6.65
C ASP A 33 -20.98 12.14 -6.68
N PHE A 34 -21.26 11.03 -6.01
CA PHE A 34 -20.28 10.00 -5.74
C PHE A 34 -20.45 8.80 -6.65
N SER A 35 -19.36 8.37 -7.29
CA SER A 35 -19.27 7.09 -7.98
C SER A 35 -18.30 6.16 -7.27
N LEU A 36 -18.60 4.86 -7.28
CA LEU A 36 -17.77 3.80 -6.73
C LEU A 36 -17.33 2.85 -7.84
N SER A 37 -16.04 2.57 -7.93
CA SER A 37 -15.50 1.53 -8.80
C SER A 37 -14.40 0.73 -8.10
N LEU A 38 -13.95 -0.33 -8.74
CA LEU A 38 -12.75 -1.05 -8.33
C LEU A 38 -11.56 -0.55 -9.14
N TYR A 39 -10.37 -0.77 -8.62
CA TYR A 39 -9.17 -0.39 -9.33
C TYR A 39 -8.01 -1.37 -9.10
N PRO A 40 -7.29 -1.75 -10.18
CA PRO A 40 -7.73 -1.66 -11.58
C PRO A 40 -8.70 -2.81 -11.92
N ASP A 41 -9.61 -2.60 -12.88
CA ASP A 41 -10.71 -3.54 -13.16
C ASP A 41 -10.25 -4.96 -13.56
N ILE A 42 -9.09 -5.11 -14.19
CA ILE A 42 -8.48 -6.38 -14.63
C ILE A 42 -6.95 -6.26 -14.46
N PRO A 43 -6.23 -7.29 -13.99
CA PRO A 43 -6.67 -8.66 -13.68
C PRO A 43 -6.96 -8.96 -12.19
N TYR A 44 -7.33 -7.95 -11.41
CA TYR A 44 -7.37 -8.02 -9.93
C TYR A 44 -8.66 -8.62 -9.34
N ASN A 45 -9.52 -9.19 -10.19
CA ASN A 45 -10.60 -10.07 -9.77
C ASN A 45 -10.13 -11.53 -9.61
N GLN A 46 -8.83 -11.79 -9.55
CA GLN A 46 -8.26 -13.12 -9.37
C GLN A 46 -7.33 -13.19 -8.16
N THR A 47 -7.35 -14.34 -7.48
CA THR A 47 -6.46 -14.65 -6.34
C THR A 47 -5.79 -15.99 -6.55
N TYR A 48 -4.54 -16.13 -6.13
CA TYR A 48 -3.87 -17.42 -6.15
C TYR A 48 -4.32 -18.32 -4.98
N LEU A 49 -3.96 -19.61 -5.08
CA LEU A 49 -4.18 -20.61 -4.03
C LEU A 49 -3.53 -20.18 -2.71
N ALA A 50 -4.38 -19.89 -1.72
CA ALA A 50 -3.96 -19.45 -0.39
C ALA A 50 -2.91 -18.32 -0.47
N LYS A 51 -3.19 -17.26 -1.24
CA LYS A 51 -2.38 -16.03 -1.25
C LYS A 51 -3.25 -14.81 -0.95
N ASP A 52 -2.61 -13.82 -0.37
CA ASP A 52 -3.21 -12.52 -0.13
C ASP A 52 -3.35 -11.73 -1.45
N THR A 53 -4.53 -11.19 -1.72
CA THR A 53 -4.83 -10.34 -2.89
C THR A 53 -5.27 -8.97 -2.41
N THR A 54 -4.78 -7.91 -3.04
CA THR A 54 -5.25 -6.55 -2.73
C THR A 54 -6.37 -6.16 -3.66
N LEU A 55 -7.47 -5.71 -3.06
CA LEU A 55 -8.56 -5.03 -3.72
C LEU A 55 -8.49 -3.55 -3.38
N THR A 56 -8.49 -2.67 -4.38
CA THR A 56 -8.59 -1.22 -4.15
C THR A 56 -9.93 -0.72 -4.68
N ILE A 57 -10.63 0.06 -3.85
CA ILE A 57 -11.83 0.79 -4.26
C ILE A 57 -11.45 2.21 -4.64
N LEU A 58 -12.18 2.77 -5.59
CA LEU A 58 -12.12 4.16 -5.99
C LEU A 58 -13.48 4.79 -5.73
N VAL A 59 -13.50 5.86 -4.93
CA VAL A 59 -14.64 6.75 -4.81
C VAL A 59 -14.30 8.08 -5.46
N GLN A 60 -15.10 8.52 -6.42
CA GLN A 60 -14.89 9.80 -7.10
C GLN A 60 -16.03 10.75 -6.77
N ASN A 61 -15.70 12.00 -6.45
CA ASN A 61 -16.70 13.06 -6.31
C ASN A 61 -16.79 13.90 -7.59
N ASN A 62 -17.71 13.52 -8.48
CA ASN A 62 -18.02 14.23 -9.73
C ASN A 62 -18.96 15.43 -9.51
N GLY A 63 -19.30 15.70 -8.24
CA GLY A 63 -20.24 16.73 -7.85
C GLY A 63 -19.69 18.15 -7.98
N THR A 64 -20.46 19.10 -7.48
CA THR A 64 -20.09 20.52 -7.48
C THR A 64 -19.63 21.01 -6.12
N GLY A 65 -19.69 20.18 -5.09
CA GLY A 65 -19.21 20.45 -3.74
C GLY A 65 -18.69 19.20 -3.06
N ALA A 66 -17.97 19.38 -1.96
CA ALA A 66 -17.51 18.30 -1.12
C ALA A 66 -18.67 17.56 -0.44
N GLY A 67 -18.46 16.31 -0.07
CA GLY A 67 -19.43 15.55 0.71
C GLY A 67 -18.76 14.56 1.65
N GLU A 68 -19.53 14.11 2.63
CA GLU A 68 -19.12 13.06 3.54
C GLU A 68 -19.72 11.72 3.11
N ILE A 69 -18.88 10.70 3.09
CA ILE A 69 -19.24 9.33 2.75
C ILE A 69 -18.93 8.39 3.91
N LYS A 70 -19.63 7.25 3.90
CA LYS A 70 -19.27 6.04 4.64
C LYS A 70 -19.22 4.90 3.64
N TYR A 71 -18.32 3.94 3.84
CA TYR A 71 -18.36 2.71 3.04
C TYR A 71 -18.42 1.48 3.94
N LYS A 72 -18.91 0.38 3.37
CA LYS A 72 -18.98 -0.93 3.99
C LYS A 72 -18.68 -2.05 3.00
N ILE A 73 -17.75 -2.93 3.36
CA ILE A 73 -17.55 -4.21 2.68
C ILE A 73 -18.25 -5.32 3.46
N SER A 74 -19.09 -6.08 2.76
CA SER A 74 -19.79 -7.24 3.32
C SER A 74 -19.42 -8.49 2.54
N LYS A 75 -19.01 -9.53 3.27
CA LYS A 75 -18.77 -10.86 2.70
C LYS A 75 -20.10 -11.51 2.36
N LYS A 76 -20.26 -11.97 1.11
CA LYS A 76 -21.37 -12.81 0.67
C LYS A 76 -20.99 -14.30 0.63
N SER A 77 -19.70 -14.60 0.73
CA SER A 77 -19.16 -15.95 0.80
C SER A 77 -18.59 -16.26 2.19
N GLU A 78 -18.93 -17.42 2.73
CA GLU A 78 -18.19 -18.09 3.81
C GLU A 78 -16.84 -18.56 3.20
N ASN A 79 -15.73 -18.59 3.93
CA ASN A 79 -14.36 -18.88 3.43
C ASN A 79 -13.56 -17.75 2.76
N LEU A 80 -13.90 -16.49 3.03
CA LEU A 80 -13.06 -15.35 2.67
C LEU A 80 -12.68 -14.56 3.93
N PHE A 81 -11.39 -14.30 4.10
CA PHE A 81 -10.90 -13.29 5.02
C PHE A 81 -10.76 -11.96 4.29
N VAL A 82 -11.17 -10.89 4.97
CA VAL A 82 -11.15 -9.51 4.45
C VAL A 82 -10.63 -8.64 5.57
N ASN A 83 -9.61 -7.86 5.30
CA ASN A 83 -9.11 -6.83 6.22
C ASN A 83 -8.87 -5.52 5.49
N GLY A 84 -9.00 -4.40 6.19
CA GLY A 84 -8.50 -3.11 5.69
C GLY A 84 -6.99 -3.17 5.51
N ARG A 85 -6.47 -2.37 4.57
CA ARG A 85 -5.06 -1.96 4.55
C ARG A 85 -4.96 -0.52 5.03
N ASP A 86 -3.73 -0.02 5.13
CA ASP A 86 -3.43 1.40 5.34
C ASP A 86 -3.92 1.94 6.69
N GLY A 87 -3.93 1.06 7.69
CA GLY A 87 -4.27 1.44 9.03
C GLY A 87 -5.76 1.65 9.30
N GLU A 88 -6.63 0.96 8.56
CA GLU A 88 -8.07 1.13 8.72
C GLU A 88 -8.74 -0.01 9.49
N LYS A 89 -9.62 0.38 10.43
CA LYS A 89 -10.36 -0.56 11.28
C LYS A 89 -11.48 -1.22 10.50
N LEU A 90 -11.27 -2.48 10.11
CA LEU A 90 -12.33 -3.40 9.67
C LEU A 90 -13.06 -2.86 8.40
N PRO A 91 -13.94 -3.63 7.74
CA PRO A 91 -14.45 -3.24 6.42
C PRO A 91 -15.41 -2.04 6.40
N VAL A 92 -15.49 -1.22 7.45
CA VAL A 92 -16.44 -0.11 7.58
C VAL A 92 -15.70 1.14 8.06
N GLN A 93 -15.85 2.24 7.33
CA GLN A 93 -15.32 3.54 7.73
C GLN A 93 -16.40 4.62 7.58
N GLU A 94 -16.39 5.59 8.50
CA GLU A 94 -17.39 6.65 8.61
C GLU A 94 -16.72 8.02 8.57
N GLY A 95 -17.44 9.02 8.04
CA GLY A 95 -17.03 10.43 8.12
C GLY A 95 -15.89 10.81 7.19
N ILE A 96 -15.70 10.08 6.09
CA ILE A 96 -14.68 10.39 5.09
C ILE A 96 -15.19 11.57 4.28
N ARG A 97 -14.44 12.68 4.30
CA ARG A 97 -14.75 13.85 3.49
C ARG A 97 -13.99 13.76 2.18
N VAL A 98 -14.71 13.79 1.06
CA VAL A 98 -14.11 13.78 -0.28
C VAL A 98 -14.43 15.10 -0.96
N GLU A 99 -13.39 15.88 -1.24
CA GLU A 99 -13.54 17.17 -1.89
C GLU A 99 -13.94 17.01 -3.36
N LYS A 100 -14.39 18.11 -3.96
CA LYS A 100 -14.82 18.13 -5.35
C LYS A 100 -13.66 17.80 -6.28
N ASN A 101 -13.90 16.93 -7.27
CA ASN A 101 -12.90 16.46 -8.25
C ASN A 101 -11.71 15.72 -7.63
N GLU A 102 -11.83 15.28 -6.38
CA GLU A 102 -10.84 14.41 -5.75
C GLU A 102 -11.28 12.95 -5.82
N ASN A 103 -10.28 12.07 -5.86
CA ASN A 103 -10.45 10.64 -5.79
C ASN A 103 -10.07 10.18 -4.38
N TYR A 104 -10.93 9.38 -3.78
CA TYR A 104 -10.62 8.64 -2.57
C TYR A 104 -10.33 7.19 -2.93
N TRP A 105 -9.23 6.66 -2.41
CA TRP A 105 -8.79 5.30 -2.65
C TRP A 105 -8.72 4.56 -1.33
N GLN A 106 -9.15 3.29 -1.34
CA GLN A 106 -8.98 2.45 -0.16
C GLN A 106 -8.66 1.02 -0.56
N SER A 107 -7.62 0.44 0.05
CA SER A 107 -7.19 -0.93 -0.21
C SER A 107 -7.61 -1.90 0.89
N PHE A 108 -7.81 -3.16 0.48
CA PHE A 108 -8.22 -4.27 1.33
C PHE A 108 -7.41 -5.52 1.01
N ALA A 109 -7.01 -6.24 2.04
CA ALA A 109 -6.43 -7.57 1.93
C ALA A 109 -7.55 -8.61 1.84
N LEU A 110 -7.49 -9.47 0.83
CA LEU A 110 -8.43 -10.56 0.58
C LEU A 110 -7.67 -11.87 0.59
N LEU A 111 -8.06 -12.78 1.48
CA LEU A 111 -7.41 -14.09 1.59
C LEU A 111 -8.46 -15.22 1.52
N PRO A 112 -8.42 -16.06 0.47
CA PRO A 112 -9.17 -17.30 0.42
C PRO A 112 -8.80 -18.23 1.59
N LEU A 113 -9.80 -18.64 2.36
CA LEU A 113 -9.63 -19.60 3.46
C LEU A 113 -9.86 -21.05 3.02
N SER A 114 -10.37 -21.24 1.80
CA SER A 114 -10.60 -22.55 1.18
C SER A 114 -10.15 -22.56 -0.26
N ILE A 115 -9.52 -23.65 -0.68
CA ILE A 115 -9.20 -23.92 -2.08
C ILE A 115 -10.28 -24.75 -2.78
N GLU A 116 -11.38 -25.11 -2.12
CA GLU A 116 -12.48 -25.85 -2.75
C GLU A 116 -13.50 -24.91 -3.41
N GLN A 117 -13.38 -23.61 -3.14
CA GLN A 117 -14.27 -22.58 -3.65
C GLN A 117 -13.58 -21.76 -4.73
N ASP A 118 -14.18 -21.72 -5.91
CA ASP A 118 -13.62 -21.00 -7.07
C ASP A 118 -13.98 -19.52 -7.12
N ASN A 119 -15.02 -19.09 -6.39
CA ASN A 119 -15.56 -17.74 -6.49
C ASN A 119 -15.91 -17.21 -5.09
N PHE A 120 -15.37 -16.05 -4.73
CA PHE A 120 -15.64 -15.38 -3.47
C PHE A 120 -16.37 -14.06 -3.72
N ARG A 121 -17.58 -13.94 -3.19
CA ARG A 121 -18.44 -12.79 -3.43
C ARG A 121 -18.32 -11.77 -2.30
N LEU A 122 -18.17 -10.52 -2.70
CA LEU A 122 -18.12 -9.35 -1.83
C LEU A 122 -19.14 -8.33 -2.31
N LYS A 123 -19.64 -7.53 -1.37
CA LYS A 123 -20.48 -6.37 -1.65
C LYS A 123 -19.87 -5.15 -1.02
N LEU A 124 -19.60 -4.14 -1.84
CA LEU A 124 -19.23 -2.79 -1.42
C LEU A 124 -20.50 -1.94 -1.40
N THR A 125 -20.71 -1.20 -0.33
CA THR A 125 -21.82 -0.25 -0.20
C THR A 125 -21.23 1.09 0.21
N LEU A 126 -21.56 2.14 -0.54
CA LEU A 126 -21.24 3.52 -0.24
C LEU A 126 -22.53 4.22 0.22
N THR A 127 -22.48 4.90 1.36
CA THR A 127 -23.59 5.69 1.90
C THR A 127 -23.13 7.10 2.22
N ASP A 128 -24.07 8.04 2.34
CA ASP A 128 -23.78 9.37 2.87
C ASP A 128 -23.75 9.38 4.41
N ALA A 129 -23.59 10.56 5.01
CA ALA A 129 -23.61 10.77 6.45
C ALA A 129 -24.93 10.31 7.12
N GLU A 130 -26.05 10.36 6.38
CA GLU A 130 -27.40 9.99 6.83
C GLU A 130 -27.76 8.51 6.54
N ASP A 131 -26.77 7.71 6.12
CA ASP A 131 -26.93 6.30 5.72
C ASP A 131 -27.81 6.08 4.47
N ASN A 132 -28.03 7.11 3.66
CA ASN A 132 -28.65 6.92 2.35
C ASN A 132 -27.65 6.25 1.41
N ILE A 133 -28.11 5.26 0.65
CA ILE A 133 -27.26 4.52 -0.29
C ILE A 133 -26.92 5.40 -1.49
N LEU A 134 -25.63 5.65 -1.68
CA LEU A 134 -25.08 6.38 -2.81
C LEU A 134 -24.71 5.42 -3.95
N ALA A 135 -24.04 4.32 -3.62
CA ALA A 135 -23.63 3.31 -4.60
C ALA A 135 -23.54 1.91 -3.98
N ILE A 136 -23.71 0.89 -4.81
CA ILE A 136 -23.48 -0.52 -4.46
C ILE A 136 -22.67 -1.14 -5.58
N GLN A 137 -21.58 -1.80 -5.24
CA GLN A 137 -20.78 -2.59 -6.18
C GLN A 137 -20.69 -4.03 -5.66
N ASP A 138 -21.16 -4.98 -6.47
CA ASP A 138 -20.90 -6.39 -6.23
C ASP A 138 -19.59 -6.80 -6.94
N PHE A 139 -18.81 -7.62 -6.25
CA PHE A 139 -17.51 -8.08 -6.74
C PHE A 139 -17.38 -9.59 -6.55
N VAL A 140 -16.77 -10.24 -7.53
CA VAL A 140 -16.44 -11.66 -7.50
C VAL A 140 -14.94 -11.78 -7.65
N LEU A 141 -14.29 -12.30 -6.62
CA LEU A 141 -12.90 -12.72 -6.66
C LEU A 141 -12.84 -14.19 -7.09
N GLU A 142 -12.20 -14.46 -8.20
CA GLU A 142 -12.04 -15.79 -8.79
C GLU A 142 -10.74 -16.43 -8.31
N LEU A 143 -10.78 -17.71 -7.95
CA LEU A 143 -9.58 -18.46 -7.60
C LEU A 143 -8.86 -18.87 -8.89
N PHE A 144 -7.64 -18.36 -9.08
CA PHE A 144 -6.81 -18.71 -10.22
C PHE A 144 -6.22 -20.11 -10.01
N ARG A 145 -6.59 -21.05 -10.90
CA ARG A 145 -6.19 -22.47 -10.83
C ARG A 145 -4.99 -22.76 -11.75
N PRO A 146 -4.14 -23.72 -11.40
CA PRO A 146 -3.12 -24.21 -12.34
C PRO A 146 -3.77 -24.93 -13.52
N ASN A 147 -3.19 -24.77 -14.71
CA ASN A 147 -3.62 -25.35 -15.97
C ASN A 147 -3.08 -26.77 -16.19
N MET A 148 -2.00 -27.16 -15.50
CA MET A 148 -1.39 -28.49 -15.64
C MET A 148 -1.62 -29.42 -14.46
N SER A 149 -1.73 -30.72 -14.79
CA SER A 149 -1.71 -31.80 -13.82
C SER A 149 -0.29 -32.19 -13.41
N GLY A 150 -0.15 -32.71 -12.19
CA GLY A 150 1.12 -33.25 -11.65
C GLY A 150 1.80 -34.27 -12.57
N GLU A 151 1.02 -35.12 -13.25
CA GLU A 151 1.53 -36.12 -14.20
C GLU A 151 2.20 -35.48 -15.42
N ARG A 152 1.59 -34.43 -15.99
CA ARG A 152 2.16 -33.70 -17.13
C ARG A 152 3.47 -33.03 -16.75
N ILE A 153 3.51 -32.38 -15.58
CA ILE A 153 4.72 -31.71 -15.06
C ILE A 153 5.83 -32.72 -14.83
N SER A 154 5.52 -33.85 -14.19
CA SER A 154 6.48 -34.94 -13.97
C SER A 154 7.03 -35.51 -15.28
N SER A 155 6.17 -35.64 -16.30
CA SER A 155 6.59 -36.08 -17.64
C SER A 155 7.57 -35.09 -18.30
N ILE A 156 7.28 -33.79 -18.23
CA ILE A 156 8.16 -32.73 -18.75
C ILE A 156 9.49 -32.74 -18.00
N ALA A 157 9.46 -32.76 -16.66
CA ALA A 157 10.64 -32.78 -15.81
C ALA A 157 11.56 -33.98 -16.12
N ARG A 158 11.00 -35.19 -16.31
CA ARG A 158 11.77 -36.38 -16.70
C ARG A 158 12.42 -36.25 -18.08
N LYS A 159 11.76 -35.60 -19.04
CA LYS A 159 12.35 -35.32 -20.36
C LYS A 159 13.55 -34.36 -20.27
N GLN A 160 13.58 -33.51 -19.25
CA GLN A 160 14.73 -32.64 -18.95
C GLN A 160 15.80 -33.31 -18.07
N GLY A 161 15.69 -34.62 -17.82
CA GLY A 161 16.72 -35.39 -17.12
C GLY A 161 16.53 -35.50 -15.60
N LEU A 162 15.38 -35.07 -15.04
CA LEU A 162 15.04 -35.45 -13.66
C LEU A 162 14.76 -36.95 -13.57
N GLY A 163 15.10 -37.55 -12.43
CA GLY A 163 14.85 -38.96 -12.13
C GLY A 163 13.36 -39.32 -12.00
N GLU A 164 13.06 -40.57 -11.65
CA GLU A 164 11.68 -41.04 -11.53
C GLU A 164 10.90 -40.36 -10.40
N ASN A 165 11.60 -40.07 -9.28
CA ASN A 165 11.07 -39.38 -8.12
C ASN A 165 11.28 -37.87 -8.27
N VAL A 166 10.22 -37.16 -8.67
CA VAL A 166 10.22 -35.71 -8.81
C VAL A 166 9.24 -35.13 -7.80
N SER A 167 9.69 -34.17 -7.00
CA SER A 167 8.78 -33.32 -6.24
C SER A 167 8.45 -32.08 -7.05
N THR A 168 7.18 -31.67 -7.06
CA THR A 168 6.72 -30.52 -7.83
C THR A 168 6.08 -29.51 -6.89
N PHE A 169 6.36 -28.24 -7.08
CA PHE A 169 5.79 -27.14 -6.29
C PHE A 169 5.22 -26.08 -7.21
N LEU A 170 3.96 -25.73 -7.00
CA LEU A 170 3.30 -24.63 -7.69
C LEU A 170 3.69 -23.32 -7.02
N ILE A 171 4.35 -22.45 -7.78
CA ILE A 171 4.78 -21.14 -7.33
C ILE A 171 4.03 -20.07 -8.14
N PRO A 172 3.28 -19.17 -7.49
CA PRO A 172 2.64 -18.06 -8.21
C PRO A 172 3.68 -17.12 -8.81
N ARG A 173 3.38 -16.60 -9.99
CA ARG A 173 4.12 -15.47 -10.54
C ARG A 173 3.90 -14.25 -9.65
N TYR A 174 4.95 -13.46 -9.51
CA TYR A 174 4.99 -12.31 -8.65
C TYR A 174 3.93 -11.31 -9.08
N GLN A 175 2.94 -11.14 -8.21
CA GLN A 175 1.94 -10.12 -8.32
C GLN A 175 2.27 -9.05 -7.29
N ARG A 176 2.56 -7.85 -7.78
CA ARG A 176 2.68 -6.67 -6.94
C ARG A 176 1.30 -6.14 -6.59
N TYR A 177 1.16 -5.57 -5.41
CA TYR A 177 0.02 -4.71 -5.11
C TYR A 177 0.17 -3.36 -5.78
N TRP A 178 -0.95 -2.88 -6.31
CA TRP A 178 -0.96 -1.78 -7.24
C TRP A 178 -1.08 -0.43 -6.54
N HIS A 179 -0.27 0.55 -6.93
CA HIS A 179 -0.44 1.94 -6.53
C HIS A 179 -1.24 2.71 -7.60
N VAL A 180 -2.37 3.27 -7.18
CA VAL A 180 -3.39 3.96 -7.99
C VAL A 180 -2.86 5.06 -8.90
N ASP A 181 -1.92 5.88 -8.41
CA ASP A 181 -1.33 6.97 -9.19
C ASP A 181 0.03 6.65 -9.85
N ARG A 182 0.57 5.44 -9.66
CA ARG A 182 2.01 5.18 -9.95
C ARG A 182 2.28 3.96 -10.80
N ASP A 183 1.36 3.01 -10.84
CA ASP A 183 1.53 1.78 -11.60
C ASP A 183 0.82 1.88 -12.96
N GLU A 184 1.50 1.48 -14.03
CA GLU A 184 0.98 1.50 -15.41
C GLU A 184 0.07 0.30 -15.72
N VAL A 185 -1.23 0.53 -15.93
CA VAL A 185 -2.28 -0.51 -16.08
C VAL A 185 -1.89 -1.57 -17.11
N GLY A 186 -1.91 -2.85 -16.73
CA GLY A 186 -1.82 -3.99 -17.67
C GLY A 186 -0.51 -4.77 -17.75
N LYS A 187 0.43 -4.61 -16.80
CA LYS A 187 1.73 -5.34 -16.80
C LYS A 187 1.84 -6.53 -15.82
N ALA A 188 0.78 -6.87 -15.07
CA ALA A 188 0.82 -8.02 -14.17
C ALA A 188 0.76 -9.34 -14.97
N ASP A 189 1.87 -10.10 -14.97
CA ASP A 189 1.95 -11.45 -15.50
C ASP A 189 1.35 -12.44 -14.50
N LEU A 190 0.00 -12.47 -14.43
CA LEU A 190 -0.69 -13.46 -13.62
C LEU A 190 -0.46 -14.86 -14.19
N GLY A 191 -0.10 -15.79 -13.32
CA GLY A 191 0.16 -17.15 -13.74
C GLY A 191 0.84 -17.95 -12.65
N TYR A 192 1.06 -19.22 -12.95
CA TYR A 192 1.90 -20.07 -12.12
C TYR A 192 3.13 -20.53 -12.90
N VAL A 193 4.14 -20.92 -12.13
CA VAL A 193 5.21 -21.77 -12.59
C VAL A 193 5.28 -23.00 -11.69
N TRP A 194 5.68 -24.12 -12.29
CA TRP A 194 5.95 -25.35 -11.56
C TRP A 194 7.45 -25.52 -11.37
N LEU A 195 7.88 -25.55 -10.12
CA LEU A 195 9.23 -25.93 -9.73
C LEU A 195 9.28 -27.44 -9.53
N ALA A 196 9.91 -28.14 -10.47
CA ALA A 196 10.20 -29.56 -10.38
C ALA A 196 11.61 -29.77 -9.80
N THR A 197 11.72 -30.53 -8.72
CA THR A 197 12.96 -30.73 -7.98
C THR A 197 13.38 -32.20 -7.97
N GLY A 198 14.65 -32.45 -8.29
CA GLY A 198 15.32 -33.74 -8.12
C GLY A 198 16.54 -33.62 -7.19
N GLU A 199 17.28 -34.71 -7.00
CA GLU A 199 18.42 -34.73 -6.06
C GLU A 199 19.52 -33.70 -6.37
N ASN A 200 19.78 -33.45 -7.66
CA ASN A 200 20.89 -32.58 -8.10
C ASN A 200 20.50 -31.60 -9.22
N TYR A 201 19.22 -31.56 -9.58
CA TYR A 201 18.77 -30.86 -10.79
C TYR A 201 17.32 -30.38 -10.59
N ASN A 202 17.08 -29.11 -10.89
CA ASN A 202 15.79 -28.45 -10.70
C ASN A 202 15.37 -27.77 -12.00
N VAL A 203 14.09 -27.82 -12.32
CA VAL A 203 13.53 -27.25 -13.55
C VAL A 203 12.32 -26.39 -13.20
N LEU A 204 12.25 -25.24 -13.84
CA LEU A 204 11.09 -24.36 -13.78
C LEU A 204 10.28 -24.48 -15.07
N ILE A 205 9.00 -24.78 -14.94
CA ILE A 205 8.10 -25.07 -16.05
C ILE A 205 6.96 -24.06 -16.02
N ASN A 206 6.68 -23.38 -17.12
CA ASN A 206 5.54 -22.49 -17.25
C ASN A 206 4.23 -23.31 -17.22
N ASP A 207 3.32 -22.97 -16.30
CA ASP A 207 2.04 -23.67 -16.15
C ASP A 207 1.13 -23.56 -17.39
N GLU A 208 1.18 -22.47 -18.15
CA GLU A 208 0.25 -22.25 -19.26
C GLU A 208 0.52 -23.17 -20.46
N ASN A 209 1.79 -23.32 -20.82
CA ASN A 209 2.20 -24.00 -22.05
C ASN A 209 3.10 -25.23 -21.81
N GLY A 210 3.62 -25.42 -20.60
CA GLY A 210 4.56 -26.50 -20.26
C GLY A 210 5.99 -26.26 -20.75
N GLU A 211 6.33 -25.04 -21.15
CA GLU A 211 7.66 -24.65 -21.58
C GLU A 211 8.63 -24.62 -20.39
N VAL A 212 9.86 -25.06 -20.62
CA VAL A 212 10.93 -24.96 -19.62
C VAL A 212 11.48 -23.55 -19.63
N ILE A 213 11.28 -22.83 -18.52
CA ILE A 213 11.73 -21.44 -18.36
C ILE A 213 13.22 -21.42 -17.98
N ALA A 214 13.62 -22.31 -17.08
CA ALA A 214 14.99 -22.37 -16.59
C ALA A 214 15.30 -23.73 -15.96
N GLU A 215 16.58 -24.03 -15.86
CA GLU A 215 17.14 -25.29 -15.37
C GLU A 215 18.27 -25.02 -14.37
N ASN A 216 18.62 -26.02 -13.56
CA ASN A 216 19.69 -25.94 -12.55
C ASN A 216 19.53 -24.78 -11.57
N LEU A 217 18.29 -24.46 -11.21
CA LEU A 217 18.00 -23.39 -10.27
C LEU A 217 18.40 -23.75 -8.84
N LYS A 218 18.88 -22.76 -8.10
CA LYS A 218 18.94 -22.80 -6.65
C LYS A 218 17.52 -22.81 -6.10
N LEU A 219 17.23 -23.72 -5.17
CA LEU A 219 15.90 -23.78 -4.56
C LEU A 219 15.65 -22.53 -3.70
N PRO A 220 14.41 -22.00 -3.67
CA PRO A 220 14.10 -20.78 -2.94
C PRO A 220 14.34 -20.91 -1.43
N TRP A 221 14.14 -22.11 -0.86
CA TRP A 221 14.42 -22.41 0.55
C TRP A 221 15.88 -22.75 0.86
N ASP A 222 16.76 -22.84 -0.15
CA ASP A 222 18.21 -23.06 0.05
C ASP A 222 19.02 -21.76 0.01
N VAL A 223 18.36 -20.62 -0.22
CA VAL A 223 18.98 -19.30 -0.21
C VAL A 223 19.30 -18.90 1.23
N THR A 224 20.54 -18.46 1.48
CA THR A 224 21.00 -18.11 2.83
C THR A 224 20.65 -16.66 3.17
N ALA A 225 19.89 -16.46 4.24
CA ALA A 225 19.54 -15.15 4.79
C ALA A 225 19.60 -15.17 6.33
N PRO A 226 19.61 -14.00 7.00
CA PRO A 226 19.65 -13.89 8.46
C PRO A 226 18.51 -14.64 9.15
N LYS A 227 17.33 -14.64 8.53
CA LYS A 227 16.13 -15.29 9.03
C LYS A 227 15.50 -16.17 7.96
N SER A 228 14.70 -17.13 8.43
CA SER A 228 13.80 -17.91 7.57
C SER A 228 12.43 -18.01 8.21
N GLY A 229 11.38 -17.93 7.40
CA GLY A 229 10.01 -18.06 7.85
C GLY A 229 9.24 -19.14 7.08
N LYS A 230 8.15 -19.61 7.68
CA LYS A 230 7.34 -20.70 7.14
C LYS A 230 6.37 -20.19 6.09
N THR A 231 6.37 -20.79 4.90
CA THR A 231 5.35 -20.62 3.87
C THR A 231 4.74 -21.97 3.49
N SER A 232 3.54 -21.96 2.92
CA SER A 232 2.91 -23.15 2.35
C SER A 232 2.99 -23.12 0.83
N ALA A 233 3.54 -24.18 0.24
CA ALA A 233 3.64 -24.39 -1.20
C ALA A 233 2.78 -25.59 -1.61
N TRP A 234 1.95 -25.42 -2.64
CA TRP A 234 1.10 -26.49 -3.14
C TRP A 234 1.92 -27.45 -4.00
N ASN A 235 1.88 -28.76 -3.72
CA ASN A 235 2.63 -29.74 -4.50
C ASN A 235 1.84 -30.38 -5.65
N GLY A 236 0.61 -29.92 -5.89
CA GLY A 236 -0.34 -30.53 -6.82
C GLY A 236 -1.45 -31.35 -6.15
N SER A 237 -1.26 -31.76 -4.89
CA SER A 237 -2.22 -32.57 -4.14
C SER A 237 -2.46 -32.12 -2.69
N ASN A 238 -1.46 -31.53 -2.04
CA ASN A 238 -1.56 -30.95 -0.70
C ASN A 238 -0.60 -29.76 -0.55
N PHE A 239 -0.76 -29.01 0.54
CA PHE A 239 0.18 -27.96 0.91
C PHE A 239 1.32 -28.54 1.75
N GLU A 240 2.55 -28.27 1.34
CA GLU A 240 3.74 -28.55 2.11
C GLU A 240 4.30 -27.27 2.74
N ASN A 241 4.78 -27.39 3.96
CA ASN A 241 5.46 -26.29 4.64
C ASN A 241 6.92 -26.23 4.17
N LYS A 242 7.34 -25.06 3.69
CA LYS A 242 8.74 -24.75 3.34
C LYS A 242 9.20 -23.56 4.18
N TYR A 243 10.48 -23.53 4.51
CA TYR A 243 11.09 -22.39 5.18
C TYR A 243 11.87 -21.58 4.14
N ILE A 244 11.43 -20.36 3.88
CA ILE A 244 12.04 -19.48 2.88
C ILE A 244 12.82 -18.37 3.56
N PRO A 245 13.91 -17.86 2.95
CA PRO A 245 14.70 -16.78 3.51
C PRO A 245 13.88 -15.50 3.71
N THR A 246 14.24 -14.69 4.69
CA THR A 246 13.70 -13.34 4.90
C THR A 246 14.71 -12.48 5.69
N MET A 247 14.37 -11.22 5.92
CA MET A 247 15.19 -10.29 6.72
C MET A 247 14.77 -10.34 8.19
N GLU A 248 15.71 -10.01 9.07
CA GLU A 248 15.38 -9.73 10.46
C GLU A 248 14.52 -8.46 10.55
N VAL A 249 13.64 -8.44 11.55
CA VAL A 249 12.87 -7.24 11.91
C VAL A 249 13.06 -6.98 13.38
N GLU A 250 13.49 -5.77 13.69
CA GLU A 250 13.73 -5.24 15.02
C GLU A 250 12.72 -4.12 15.33
N GLY A 251 12.52 -3.83 16.62
CA GLY A 251 11.64 -2.74 17.06
C GLY A 251 10.24 -3.21 17.44
N ASP A 252 9.22 -2.45 17.06
CA ASP A 252 7.84 -2.73 17.43
C ASP A 252 7.33 -4.01 16.78
N THR A 253 7.04 -5.01 17.61
CA THR A 253 6.44 -6.29 17.23
C THR A 253 4.97 -6.38 17.67
N SER A 254 4.28 -5.25 17.77
CA SER A 254 2.84 -5.16 18.07
C SER A 254 1.96 -5.89 17.04
N TYR A 255 2.49 -6.21 15.87
CA TYR A 255 1.84 -7.14 14.93
C TYR A 255 1.65 -8.50 15.60
N ASN A 256 0.44 -9.05 15.50
CA ASN A 256 0.08 -10.30 16.17
C ASN A 256 -0.09 -11.48 15.21
N GLU A 257 -0.08 -11.23 13.90
CA GLU A 257 0.07 -12.28 12.91
C GLU A 257 1.12 -11.91 11.85
N GLU A 258 1.83 -12.93 11.37
CA GLU A 258 2.84 -12.82 10.32
C GLU A 258 2.63 -13.93 9.30
N ARG A 259 2.76 -13.60 8.02
CA ARG A 259 2.69 -14.56 6.92
C ARG A 259 3.89 -14.41 6.00
N LEU A 260 4.43 -15.54 5.56
CA LEU A 260 5.39 -15.57 4.46
C LEU A 260 4.79 -16.18 3.21
N GLU A 261 5.08 -15.55 2.08
CA GLU A 261 4.68 -15.96 0.76
C GLU A 261 5.90 -16.06 -0.16
N LEU A 262 5.83 -16.99 -1.12
CA LEU A 262 6.87 -17.24 -2.10
C LEU A 262 6.29 -17.01 -3.49
N TYR A 263 7.03 -16.28 -4.31
CA TYR A 263 6.70 -15.99 -5.69
C TYR A 263 7.89 -16.22 -6.63
N PHE A 264 7.57 -16.37 -7.91
CA PHE A 264 8.52 -16.36 -9.01
C PHE A 264 8.43 -15.04 -9.78
N ALA A 265 9.56 -14.42 -10.07
CA ALA A 265 9.62 -13.23 -10.90
C ALA A 265 10.74 -13.33 -11.93
N THR A 266 10.75 -12.38 -12.87
CA THR A 266 11.93 -12.11 -13.70
C THR A 266 12.51 -10.75 -13.32
N ASN A 267 13.82 -10.69 -13.11
CA ASN A 267 14.56 -9.46 -12.90
C ASN A 267 15.65 -9.37 -13.96
N GLU A 268 15.65 -8.30 -14.77
CA GLU A 268 16.58 -8.13 -15.90
C GLU A 268 16.62 -9.36 -16.84
N ASN A 269 15.44 -9.94 -17.14
CA ASN A 269 15.27 -11.18 -17.92
C ASN A 269 15.92 -12.43 -17.30
N LYS A 270 16.26 -12.42 -16.01
CA LYS A 270 16.75 -13.58 -15.26
C LYS A 270 15.72 -14.05 -14.24
N PRO A 271 15.63 -15.37 -13.97
CA PRO A 271 14.69 -15.90 -13.00
C PRO A 271 15.09 -15.48 -11.57
N ALA A 272 14.09 -15.05 -10.79
CA ALA A 272 14.26 -14.60 -9.41
C ALA A 272 13.19 -15.20 -8.50
N TRP A 273 13.58 -15.47 -7.26
CA TRP A 273 12.68 -15.80 -6.16
C TRP A 273 12.37 -14.54 -5.38
N VAL A 274 11.11 -14.39 -5.01
CA VAL A 274 10.66 -13.33 -4.10
C VAL A 274 10.04 -13.98 -2.88
N SER A 275 10.64 -13.76 -1.71
CA SER A 275 9.97 -14.06 -0.45
C SER A 275 9.38 -12.78 0.11
N ARG A 276 8.07 -12.79 0.32
CA ARG A 276 7.30 -11.67 0.88
C ARG A 276 6.90 -12.02 2.30
N ARG A 277 7.25 -11.16 3.25
CA ARG A 277 6.85 -11.21 4.65
C ARG A 277 5.81 -10.12 4.86
N ILE A 278 4.63 -10.52 5.32
CA ILE A 278 3.46 -9.66 5.53
C ILE A 278 3.17 -9.63 7.01
N PHE A 279 3.02 -8.43 7.56
CA PHE A 279 2.68 -8.19 8.95
C PHE A 279 1.20 -7.81 9.04
N TYR A 280 0.48 -8.42 9.97
CA TYR A 280 -0.92 -8.08 10.26
C TYR A 280 -1.05 -7.65 11.71
N TRP A 281 -1.72 -6.51 11.91
CA TRP A 281 -2.11 -6.00 13.22
C TRP A 281 -3.60 -6.29 13.37
N THR A 282 -3.94 -7.47 13.85
CA THR A 282 -5.34 -7.83 14.08
C THR A 282 -5.78 -7.35 15.45
N SER A 283 -7.00 -6.85 15.56
CA SER A 283 -7.55 -6.24 16.79
C SER A 283 -7.78 -7.19 17.97
N GLU A 284 -7.29 -8.43 17.92
CA GLU A 284 -7.65 -9.47 18.90
C GLU A 284 -6.86 -9.41 20.22
N ASN A 285 -5.76 -8.65 20.31
CA ASN A 285 -5.01 -8.45 21.55
C ASN A 285 -5.13 -6.99 22.04
N LEU A 286 -6.26 -6.67 22.66
CA LEU A 286 -6.40 -5.46 23.49
C LEU A 286 -5.45 -5.57 24.70
N VAL A 287 -4.27 -4.97 24.62
CA VAL A 287 -3.57 -4.53 25.82
C VAL A 287 -4.47 -3.50 26.50
N GLU A 288 -4.91 -3.82 27.70
CA GLU A 288 -5.82 -3.00 28.51
C GLU A 288 -5.19 -1.60 28.72
N GLY A 289 -5.62 -0.60 27.94
CA GLY A 289 -5.09 0.77 27.99
C GLY A 289 -4.72 1.40 26.64
N MET A 290 -4.57 0.61 25.56
CA MET A 290 -4.34 1.11 24.20
C MET A 290 -5.61 0.93 23.35
N ASN A 291 -6.52 1.92 23.41
CA ASN A 291 -7.81 1.85 22.73
C ASN A 291 -7.77 2.18 21.22
N GLN A 292 -6.60 2.32 20.61
CA GLN A 292 -6.48 2.92 19.27
C GLN A 292 -5.29 2.41 18.44
N GLU A 293 -5.05 1.09 18.42
CA GLU A 293 -4.13 0.53 17.43
C GLU A 293 -4.88 -0.11 16.26
N VAL A 294 -4.19 -0.07 15.13
CA VAL A 294 -4.71 0.15 13.80
C VAL A 294 -4.15 -0.97 12.91
N PRO A 295 -4.98 -1.72 12.16
CA PRO A 295 -4.49 -2.78 11.29
C PRO A 295 -3.70 -2.23 10.09
N ASP A 296 -2.39 -2.05 10.20
CA ASP A 296 -1.55 -1.80 9.02
C ASP A 296 -1.21 -3.10 8.29
N THR A 297 -0.71 -3.03 7.05
CA THR A 297 -0.14 -4.20 6.36
C THR A 297 1.19 -3.84 5.73
N GLU A 298 2.17 -3.69 6.61
CA GLU A 298 3.56 -3.54 6.21
C GLU A 298 4.08 -4.81 5.56
N ARG A 299 4.98 -4.62 4.60
CA ARG A 299 5.55 -5.73 3.83
C ARG A 299 7.04 -5.56 3.69
N LEU A 300 7.70 -6.70 3.69
CA LEU A 300 9.11 -6.81 3.40
C LEU A 300 9.31 -7.91 2.37
N GLU A 301 10.01 -7.60 1.29
CA GLU A 301 10.35 -8.56 0.26
C GLU A 301 11.86 -8.74 0.16
N LEU A 302 12.29 -9.98 0.05
CA LEU A 302 13.64 -10.35 -0.35
C LEU A 302 13.61 -10.87 -1.77
N TRP A 303 14.40 -10.26 -2.64
CA TRP A 303 14.63 -10.72 -4.00
C TRP A 303 15.96 -11.44 -4.09
N ALA A 304 15.93 -12.69 -4.53
CA ALA A 304 17.10 -13.52 -4.72
C ALA A 304 17.16 -14.11 -6.14
N SER A 305 18.35 -14.17 -6.73
CA SER A 305 18.56 -14.82 -8.01
C SER A 305 18.26 -16.31 -7.91
N ALA A 306 17.38 -16.81 -8.77
CA ALA A 306 17.09 -18.24 -8.81
C ALA A 306 18.26 -19.05 -9.41
N VAL A 307 19.21 -18.41 -10.08
CA VAL A 307 20.35 -19.06 -10.73
C VAL A 307 21.39 -19.51 -9.70
N ASN A 308 21.71 -18.64 -8.74
CA ASN A 308 22.83 -18.85 -7.81
C ASN A 308 22.45 -18.60 -6.34
N GLY A 309 21.24 -18.14 -6.04
CA GLY A 309 20.78 -17.78 -4.70
C GLY A 309 21.34 -16.46 -4.18
N GLU A 310 21.99 -15.66 -5.02
CA GLU A 310 22.49 -14.34 -4.65
C GLU A 310 21.35 -13.40 -4.28
N LYS A 311 21.47 -12.73 -3.13
CA LYS A 311 20.49 -11.75 -2.66
C LYS A 311 20.69 -10.46 -3.45
N LEU A 312 19.66 -10.06 -4.19
CA LEU A 312 19.74 -8.97 -5.16
C LEU A 312 19.39 -7.64 -4.50
N PHE A 313 18.22 -7.56 -3.88
CA PHE A 313 17.68 -6.36 -3.27
C PHE A 313 16.56 -6.73 -2.32
N THR A 314 16.12 -5.74 -1.56
CA THR A 314 14.93 -5.85 -0.70
C THR A 314 13.93 -4.77 -1.07
N ILE A 315 12.64 -5.05 -0.88
CA ILE A 315 11.58 -4.05 -0.97
C ILE A 315 10.93 -3.93 0.40
N SER A 316 10.69 -2.71 0.84
CA SER A 316 9.74 -2.43 1.93
C SER A 316 8.55 -1.71 1.35
N ASP A 317 7.36 -2.13 1.72
CA ASP A 317 6.16 -1.36 1.46
C ASP A 317 5.69 -0.70 2.76
N PHE A 318 5.23 0.54 2.63
CA PHE A 318 4.53 1.33 3.65
C PHE A 318 3.26 1.88 3.01
N HIS A 319 2.09 1.39 3.45
CA HIS A 319 0.80 1.66 2.80
C HIS A 319 0.83 1.40 1.27
N HIS A 320 0.51 2.40 0.45
CA HIS A 320 0.63 2.35 -1.02
C HIS A 320 2.06 2.53 -1.53
N CYS A 321 2.98 3.02 -0.72
CA CYS A 321 4.35 3.33 -1.13
C CYS A 321 5.25 2.10 -1.03
N ALA A 322 6.16 1.95 -1.99
CA ALA A 322 7.11 0.86 -2.01
C ALA A 322 8.54 1.33 -2.29
N PHE A 323 9.50 0.76 -1.57
CA PHE A 323 10.87 1.23 -1.48
C PHE A 323 11.83 0.09 -1.73
N ARG A 324 12.59 0.17 -2.83
CA ARG A 324 13.67 -0.79 -3.13
C ARG A 324 14.95 -0.28 -2.53
N TYR A 325 15.63 -1.17 -1.83
CA TYR A 325 16.96 -0.94 -1.28
C TYR A 325 17.91 -2.00 -1.86
N PRO A 326 19.22 -1.71 -1.95
CA PRO A 326 20.21 -2.78 -1.97
C PRO A 326 19.91 -3.78 -0.86
N TYR A 327 20.31 -5.03 -1.05
CA TYR A 327 20.02 -6.06 -0.05
C TYR A 327 20.52 -5.63 1.35
N VAL A 328 19.63 -5.71 2.35
CA VAL A 328 19.93 -5.47 3.76
C VAL A 328 19.56 -6.67 4.63
N ASP A 329 20.31 -6.88 5.71
CA ASP A 329 20.11 -8.02 6.62
C ASP A 329 18.91 -7.82 7.57
N SER A 330 18.61 -6.57 7.94
CA SER A 330 17.55 -6.25 8.89
C SER A 330 16.83 -4.93 8.60
N TYR A 331 15.58 -4.89 9.05
CA TYR A 331 14.72 -3.70 9.07
C TYR A 331 14.33 -3.36 10.51
N THR A 332 14.13 -2.09 10.79
CA THR A 332 13.56 -1.59 12.04
C THR A 332 12.17 -1.05 11.78
N ILE A 333 11.20 -1.48 12.57
CA ILE A 333 9.84 -0.93 12.62
C ILE A 333 9.69 -0.17 13.93
N THR A 334 9.22 1.07 13.89
CA THR A 334 8.99 1.88 15.10
C THR A 334 7.52 2.04 15.40
N GLU A 335 7.14 1.95 16.68
CA GLU A 335 5.77 2.03 17.22
C GLU A 335 4.99 3.29 16.78
N GLY A 336 5.68 4.39 16.47
CA GLY A 336 5.00 5.65 16.10
C GLY A 336 4.67 5.80 14.61
N VAL A 337 5.20 4.94 13.73
CA VAL A 337 5.07 5.12 12.28
C VAL A 337 4.83 3.83 11.52
N HIS A 338 5.14 2.67 12.14
CA HIS A 338 4.98 1.32 11.58
C HIS A 338 5.68 1.02 10.24
N SER A 339 6.31 1.99 9.58
CA SER A 339 7.10 1.77 8.36
C SER A 339 8.38 0.95 8.59
N PRO A 340 8.63 -0.14 7.85
CA PRO A 340 9.90 -0.85 7.87
C PRO A 340 11.00 -0.06 7.16
N ILE A 341 12.07 0.30 7.87
CA ILE A 341 13.24 0.96 7.27
C ILE A 341 14.49 0.12 7.53
N PRO A 342 15.44 0.01 6.57
CA PRO A 342 16.69 -0.71 6.81
C PRO A 342 17.36 -0.23 8.10
N SER A 343 17.74 -1.15 8.99
CA SER A 343 18.22 -0.79 10.33
C SER A 343 19.52 0.03 10.33
N GLU A 344 20.30 -0.04 9.25
CA GLU A 344 21.50 0.78 9.05
C GLU A 344 21.22 2.26 8.73
N ILE A 345 20.02 2.56 8.23
CA ILE A 345 19.53 3.91 7.97
C ILE A 345 19.02 4.45 9.30
N GLY A 346 19.95 4.91 10.14
CA GLY A 346 19.65 5.35 11.51
C GLY A 346 18.44 6.28 11.60
N LEU A 347 17.69 6.19 12.70
CA LEU A 347 16.38 6.83 12.94
C LEU A 347 16.29 8.32 12.57
N GLN A 348 17.40 9.05 12.58
CA GLN A 348 17.44 10.47 12.22
C GLN A 348 17.17 10.73 10.73
N MET A 349 17.37 9.74 9.86
CA MET A 349 17.13 9.87 8.42
C MET A 349 15.69 9.53 8.01
N TRP A 350 14.84 9.05 8.93
CA TRP A 350 13.42 8.76 8.69
C TRP A 350 12.68 9.91 8.02
N PHE A 351 12.92 11.16 8.45
CA PHE A 351 12.28 12.37 7.92
C PHE A 351 12.78 12.82 6.53
N SER A 352 13.77 12.12 5.98
CA SER A 352 14.48 12.49 4.75
C SER A 352 14.64 11.35 3.76
N ALA A 353 14.25 10.13 4.15
CA ALA A 353 14.36 8.98 3.29
C ALA A 353 13.49 9.25 2.04
N THR A 354 14.00 8.90 0.87
CA THR A 354 13.38 9.25 -0.41
C THR A 354 13.16 7.94 -1.16
N ALA A 355 11.90 7.58 -1.43
CA ALA A 355 11.54 6.57 -2.43
C ALA A 355 12.19 6.94 -3.77
N ASN A 356 12.91 6.00 -4.37
CA ASN A 356 13.24 6.07 -5.78
C ASN A 356 12.37 5.07 -6.53
N TYR A 357 11.31 5.57 -7.14
CA TYR A 357 10.37 4.70 -7.86
C TYR A 357 10.95 4.15 -9.14
N LYS A 358 11.89 4.82 -9.81
CA LYS A 358 12.51 4.26 -11.02
C LYS A 358 13.37 3.02 -10.75
N ASP A 359 13.94 2.92 -9.56
CA ASP A 359 14.68 1.73 -9.15
C ASP A 359 13.75 0.55 -8.83
N VAL A 360 12.53 0.85 -8.38
CA VAL A 360 11.49 -0.12 -8.03
C VAL A 360 10.62 -0.51 -9.25
N TYR A 361 10.46 0.43 -10.18
CA TYR A 361 9.57 0.43 -11.33
C TYR A 361 10.34 1.00 -12.53
N PRO A 362 10.96 0.15 -13.37
CA PRO A 362 11.72 0.61 -14.53
C PRO A 362 10.93 1.52 -15.48
N ASP A 363 9.60 1.41 -15.44
CA ASP A 363 8.64 2.11 -16.29
C ASP A 363 7.83 3.19 -15.56
N ALA A 364 8.12 3.52 -14.29
CA ALA A 364 7.41 4.60 -13.60
C ALA A 364 7.79 5.98 -14.16
N GLU A 365 6.78 6.81 -14.46
CA GLU A 365 6.99 8.18 -14.93
C GLU A 365 7.59 9.08 -13.82
N ILE A 366 7.32 8.78 -12.55
CA ILE A 366 7.82 9.52 -11.39
C ILE A 366 9.11 8.87 -10.85
N ALA A 367 10.20 9.63 -10.82
CA ALA A 367 11.51 9.12 -10.39
C ALA A 367 11.65 8.96 -8.87
N HIS A 368 11.07 9.87 -8.08
CA HIS A 368 11.30 9.92 -6.64
C HIS A 368 10.05 10.37 -5.88
N ASP A 369 9.89 9.87 -4.66
CA ASP A 369 8.97 10.41 -3.65
C ASP A 369 9.64 10.39 -2.27
N ARG A 370 9.15 11.11 -1.26
CA ARG A 370 9.76 11.12 0.08
C ARG A 370 9.06 10.10 0.98
N LEU A 371 9.81 9.40 1.84
CA LEU A 371 9.27 8.78 3.06
C LEU A 371 8.76 9.93 3.93
N GLY A 372 7.45 10.15 3.85
CA GLY A 372 6.78 11.23 4.54
C GLY A 372 5.38 11.45 3.99
N THR A 373 4.43 10.69 4.57
CA THR A 373 3.02 11.05 4.82
C THR A 373 2.19 11.48 3.61
N THR A 374 1.41 10.56 3.06
CA THR A 374 0.23 10.93 2.24
C THR A 374 -0.80 11.60 3.14
N GLU A 375 -1.09 12.86 2.80
CA GLU A 375 -1.71 13.95 3.60
C GLU A 375 -0.88 14.28 4.85
N TYR A 376 -0.84 15.48 5.42
CA TYR A 376 -0.15 15.71 6.71
C TYR A 376 1.38 15.54 6.71
N GLU A 377 2.05 16.55 6.15
CA GLU A 377 3.09 17.25 6.93
C GLU A 377 3.01 16.92 8.44
N HIS A 378 4.10 16.44 9.08
CA HIS A 378 4.26 16.23 10.54
C HIS A 378 3.23 17.02 11.38
N PRO A 379 2.60 16.51 12.46
CA PRO A 379 1.56 17.25 13.20
C PRO A 379 1.89 18.72 13.53
N ILE A 380 3.18 19.06 13.65
CA ILE A 380 3.70 20.42 13.77
C ILE A 380 3.61 21.21 12.45
N SER A 381 4.02 20.65 11.32
CA SER A 381 3.86 21.25 10.00
C SER A 381 2.40 21.29 9.53
N ARG A 382 1.56 20.26 9.73
CA ARG A 382 0.10 20.36 9.52
C ARG A 382 -0.51 21.48 10.36
N SER A 383 -0.13 21.59 11.64
CA SER A 383 -0.57 22.69 12.49
C SER A 383 -0.11 24.06 11.96
N ILE A 384 1.09 24.15 11.36
CA ILE A 384 1.65 25.41 10.81
C ILE A 384 1.07 25.78 9.43
N PHE A 385 0.81 24.80 8.56
CA PHE A 385 0.47 25.00 7.15
C PHE A 385 -0.95 24.57 6.74
N GLU A 386 -1.69 23.82 7.54
CA GLU A 386 -3.12 23.54 7.27
C GLU A 386 -4.01 24.25 8.28
N GLU A 387 -3.80 24.03 9.58
CA GLU A 387 -4.59 24.72 10.63
C GLU A 387 -4.23 26.20 10.72
N ASN A 388 -2.95 26.55 10.52
CA ASN A 388 -2.49 27.92 10.56
C ASN A 388 -2.13 28.53 9.20
N SER A 389 -2.25 27.86 8.04
CA SER A 389 -2.01 28.57 6.75
C SER A 389 -3.00 29.69 6.56
N THR A 390 -4.27 29.47 6.93
CA THR A 390 -5.25 30.55 6.92
C THR A 390 -4.81 31.69 7.85
N LEU A 391 -4.23 31.37 9.00
CA LEU A 391 -3.66 32.36 9.94
C LEU A 391 -2.40 33.04 9.38
N LEU A 392 -1.57 32.31 8.63
CA LEU A 392 -0.32 32.75 8.01
C LEU A 392 -0.60 33.67 6.81
N TYR A 393 -1.53 33.29 5.92
CA TYR A 393 -2.06 34.12 4.85
C TYR A 393 -2.81 35.34 5.41
N ARG A 394 -3.61 35.20 6.48
CA ARG A 394 -4.26 36.34 7.17
C ARG A 394 -3.23 37.29 7.78
N ASN A 395 -2.16 36.77 8.36
CA ASN A 395 -1.07 37.56 8.91
C ASN A 395 -0.23 38.23 7.81
N LEU A 396 -0.03 37.58 6.65
CA LEU A 396 0.65 38.14 5.49
C LEU A 396 -0.17 39.24 4.80
N ILE A 397 -1.49 39.03 4.63
CA ILE A 397 -2.42 40.05 4.11
C ILE A 397 -2.55 41.20 5.10
N GLY A 398 -2.67 40.91 6.40
CA GLY A 398 -2.68 41.91 7.47
C GLY A 398 -1.39 42.72 7.50
N SER A 399 -0.23 42.06 7.39
CA SER A 399 1.08 42.71 7.29
C SER A 399 1.21 43.54 6.03
N GLY A 400 0.70 43.05 4.89
CA GLY A 400 0.63 43.79 3.63
C GLY A 400 -0.23 45.05 3.72
N PHE A 401 -1.40 44.97 4.36
CA PHE A 401 -2.28 46.13 4.61
C PHE A 401 -1.63 47.15 5.54
N VAL A 402 -0.96 46.69 6.60
CA VAL A 402 -0.18 47.56 7.49
C VAL A 402 0.94 48.24 6.71
N LEU A 403 1.65 47.52 5.85
CA LEU A 403 2.71 48.05 5.00
C LEU A 403 2.18 49.11 4.01
N VAL A 404 1.02 48.86 3.39
CA VAL A 404 0.35 49.80 2.47
C VAL A 404 -0.13 51.06 3.20
N ILE A 405 -0.74 50.92 4.39
CA ILE A 405 -1.17 52.08 5.21
C ILE A 405 0.05 52.91 5.64
N PHE A 406 1.16 52.26 6.01
CA PHE A 406 2.41 52.93 6.32
C PHE A 406 3.01 53.64 5.09
N LEU A 407 3.04 52.98 3.93
CA LEU A 407 3.52 53.54 2.66
C LEU A 407 2.69 54.75 2.22
N VAL A 408 1.37 54.65 2.25
CA VAL A 408 0.46 55.76 1.93
C VAL A 408 0.65 56.91 2.91
N SER A 409 0.78 56.62 4.22
CA SER A 409 1.03 57.66 5.23
C SER A 409 2.41 58.31 5.07
N PHE A 410 3.43 57.58 4.61
CA PHE A 410 4.77 58.09 4.35
C PHE A 410 4.83 58.92 3.06
N LEU A 411 4.10 58.51 2.02
CA LEU A 411 3.97 59.24 0.76
C LEU A 411 3.17 60.54 0.94
N PHE A 412 2.11 60.53 1.75
CA PHE A 412 1.34 61.75 2.09
C PHE A 412 2.05 62.67 3.09
N ASN A 413 2.99 62.18 3.91
CA ASN A 413 3.84 63.03 4.76
C ASN A 413 4.96 63.75 4.01
N LYS A 414 5.29 63.33 2.78
CA LYS A 414 6.20 64.07 1.89
C LYS A 414 5.51 65.20 1.12
N TRP A 415 4.20 65.37 1.28
CA TRP A 415 3.40 66.44 0.68
C TRP A 415 2.97 67.48 1.73
N LYS A 416 3.89 67.84 2.64
CA LYS A 416 3.79 69.03 3.48
C LYS A 416 5.07 69.84 3.44
#